data_AF-A0A2M8GNH6-F1
#
_entry.id   AF-A0A2M8GNH6-F1
#
_cell.length_a   1.000
_cell.length_b   1.000
_cell.length_c   1.000
_cell.angle_alpha   90.00
_cell.angle_beta   90.00
_cell.angle_gamma   90.00
#
_symmetry.space_group_name_H-M   'P 1'
#
loop_
_entity.id
_entity.type
_entity.pdbx_description
1 polymer ?
#
loop_
_entity_poly.entity_id
_entity_poly.type
_entity_poly.pdbx_seq_one_letter_code
_entity_poly.pdbx_strand_id
1 'polypeptide(L)'
;MSKIIGIDLGTTNSCVAVMEGGKPKVIHSQEGRNVIPSVVDPIKRIVGDVAKRQIVVNPKNTIFSIKRLMGRRYSDESVKYDIKWLPYKIKEGREGMAVVEAGGKSFTPQEISALILQKIKADAEAYLGEKVEKAVITVPAYFDDAQRQATKQAGEIAGLEVMRIINEPTAASMAYGLDKKHSHTIAVYDLGGGTFDISVLELGEGVFQVKATNGDTHLGGDDFDKIILDYFADSFKKDSGIDLRKDPQALQRLRDAAEKAKIELSSSTETEINLPFITVKDGQPQHLVMKLNRAKLESLVGDLIKKTFNPVKACLKDAKLKTSDINEMVMVGGMTRMPKVLEEVKKFFGKEPNRSVNPDEVVAVGAAIQAGVLTGETKDVVLLDVTPLTLGVETLGGVTTPLITRNTTIPTSKSEIFSTAADNQTQVEIHILQGERPMAKDNKSLGRFILDGIPPAPRGVPQIEVSFDIDASGILSVAAKDKATGKSQGIKITGSTGLKKDEIEKMKDEADKNAEKDKEEKDKIETKNKADNMIYVAEKSLKEAGDKVKKDIKESIEKKIKGLKDIIGKGTSEEIEDKTKDLSDELMKIGQAMYSQNTKDQSSNVKSEEEERKNNKTDEKKDVEEGEVVN
;
A
#
# COMPACT_ATOMS: atom_id res chain seq x y z
N MET A 1 -21.95 9.36 8.18
CA MET A 1 -20.56 9.84 8.21
C MET A 1 -19.77 8.90 7.35
N SER A 2 -18.94 9.39 6.43
CA SER A 2 -18.08 8.53 5.61
C SER A 2 -17.17 7.69 6.52
N LYS A 3 -17.05 6.40 6.21
CA LYS A 3 -16.15 5.50 6.95
C LYS A 3 -14.70 5.98 6.84
N ILE A 4 -13.96 5.89 7.94
CA ILE A 4 -12.51 6.10 7.94
C ILE A 4 -11.86 4.73 7.71
N ILE A 5 -11.11 4.59 6.61
CA ILE A 5 -10.40 3.34 6.29
C ILE A 5 -8.98 3.34 6.89
N GLY A 6 -8.48 2.16 7.24
CA GLY A 6 -7.09 1.93 7.63
C GLY A 6 -6.29 1.39 6.45
N ILE A 7 -5.19 2.05 6.09
CA ILE A 7 -4.36 1.68 4.95
C ILE A 7 -2.94 1.33 5.41
N ASP A 8 -2.55 0.09 5.13
CA ASP A 8 -1.15 -0.30 5.03
C ASP A 8 -0.61 0.09 3.65
N LEU A 9 0.19 1.15 3.57
CA LEU A 9 0.85 1.56 2.32
C LEU A 9 2.25 0.95 2.29
N GLY A 10 2.38 -0.33 1.98
CA GLY A 10 3.67 -1.02 2.04
C GLY A 10 4.56 -0.83 0.81
N THR A 11 5.84 -1.18 0.95
CA THR A 11 6.84 -1.08 -0.14
C THR A 11 6.52 -1.99 -1.33
N THR A 12 6.14 -3.24 -1.05
CA THR A 12 5.86 -4.27 -2.08
C THR A 12 4.37 -4.46 -2.29
N ASN A 13 3.61 -4.50 -1.20
CA ASN A 13 2.16 -4.65 -1.24
C ASN A 13 1.54 -3.63 -0.28
N SER A 14 0.34 -3.20 -0.60
CA SER A 14 -0.53 -2.40 0.26
C SER A 14 -1.77 -3.20 0.65
N CYS A 15 -2.37 -2.87 1.77
CA CYS A 15 -3.58 -3.54 2.30
C CYS A 15 -4.52 -2.48 2.86
N VAL A 16 -5.83 -2.73 2.80
CA VAL A 16 -6.85 -1.82 3.33
C VAL A 16 -7.83 -2.59 4.20
N ALA A 17 -8.24 -1.97 5.31
CA ALA A 17 -9.23 -2.50 6.22
C ALA A 17 -10.18 -1.40 6.71
N VAL A 18 -11.33 -1.81 7.24
CA VAL A 18 -12.36 -0.92 7.75
C VAL A 18 -13.00 -1.51 9.01
N MET A 19 -13.55 -0.66 9.88
CA MET A 19 -14.36 -1.10 11.01
C MET A 19 -15.82 -1.32 10.60
N GLU A 20 -16.29 -2.55 10.75
CA GLU A 20 -17.68 -2.95 10.49
C GLU A 20 -18.24 -3.75 11.67
N GLY A 21 -19.36 -3.29 12.23
CA GLY A 21 -20.01 -3.98 13.34
C GLY A 21 -19.11 -4.16 14.56
N GLY A 22 -18.20 -3.20 14.81
CA GLY A 22 -17.24 -3.24 15.91
C GLY A 22 -16.03 -4.17 15.68
N LYS A 23 -15.85 -4.73 14.49
CA LYS A 23 -14.70 -5.57 14.14
C LYS A 23 -13.96 -5.01 12.93
N PRO A 24 -12.61 -5.06 12.91
CA PRO A 24 -11.86 -4.72 11.71
C PRO A 24 -12.01 -5.82 10.67
N LYS A 25 -12.20 -5.44 9.40
CA LYS A 25 -12.19 -6.35 8.25
C LYS A 25 -11.29 -5.83 7.15
N VAL A 26 -10.50 -6.74 6.57
CA VAL A 26 -9.72 -6.46 5.37
C VAL A 26 -10.66 -6.38 4.16
N ILE A 27 -10.47 -5.38 3.32
CA ILE A 27 -11.20 -5.21 2.06
C ILE A 27 -10.39 -5.87 0.95
N HIS A 28 -11.03 -6.76 0.19
CA HIS A 28 -10.41 -7.36 -0.99
C HIS A 28 -10.31 -6.34 -2.12
N SER A 29 -9.23 -6.43 -2.90
CA SER A 29 -9.12 -5.69 -4.15
C SER A 29 -10.16 -6.13 -5.17
N GLN A 30 -10.41 -5.33 -6.20
CA GLN A 30 -11.27 -5.75 -7.32
C GLN A 30 -10.78 -7.04 -8.01
N GLU A 31 -9.48 -7.34 -7.93
CA GLU A 31 -8.88 -8.57 -8.42
C GLU A 31 -9.04 -9.76 -7.45
N GLY A 32 -9.70 -9.58 -6.30
CA GLY A 32 -10.00 -10.62 -5.32
C GLY A 32 -8.87 -10.93 -4.34
N ARG A 33 -7.86 -10.06 -4.23
CA ARG A 33 -6.72 -10.26 -3.31
C ARG A 33 -6.88 -9.44 -2.04
N ASN A 34 -6.39 -9.95 -0.92
CA ASN A 34 -6.35 -9.19 0.35
C ASN A 34 -5.31 -8.07 0.33
N VAL A 35 -4.33 -8.16 -0.58
CA VAL A 35 -3.25 -7.20 -0.74
C VAL A 35 -3.14 -6.77 -2.20
N ILE A 36 -2.77 -5.51 -2.42
CA ILE A 36 -2.61 -4.88 -3.72
C ILE A 36 -1.12 -4.64 -3.94
N PRO A 37 -0.50 -5.16 -5.02
CA PRO A 37 0.90 -4.85 -5.32
C PRO A 37 1.14 -3.33 -5.42
N SER A 38 2.14 -2.82 -4.73
CA SER A 38 2.57 -1.40 -4.78
C SER A 38 3.37 -1.13 -6.06
N VAL A 39 2.74 -1.40 -7.21
CA VAL A 39 3.33 -1.34 -8.55
C VAL A 39 2.45 -0.45 -9.43
N VAL A 40 3.05 0.47 -10.18
CA VAL A 40 2.35 1.53 -10.92
C VAL A 40 2.99 1.73 -12.29
N ASP A 41 2.19 1.75 -13.35
CA ASP A 41 2.58 2.45 -14.59
C ASP A 41 1.85 3.79 -14.61
N PRO A 42 2.53 4.92 -14.32
CA PRO A 42 1.88 6.22 -14.19
C PRO A 42 1.48 6.82 -15.55
N ILE A 43 1.97 6.26 -16.67
CA ILE A 43 1.61 6.72 -18.01
C ILE A 43 0.31 6.09 -18.45
N LYS A 44 0.16 4.79 -18.22
CA LYS A 44 -1.09 4.05 -18.48
C LYS A 44 -2.08 4.15 -17.33
N ARG A 45 -1.67 4.70 -16.19
CA ARG A 45 -2.45 4.82 -14.94
C ARG A 45 -3.01 3.49 -14.44
N ILE A 46 -2.24 2.41 -14.63
CA ILE A 46 -2.57 1.10 -14.08
C ILE A 46 -1.76 0.84 -12.81
N VAL A 47 -2.40 0.20 -11.84
CA VAL A 47 -1.87 -0.04 -10.50
C VAL A 47 -2.12 -1.51 -10.12
N GLY A 48 -1.33 -2.05 -9.19
CA GLY A 48 -1.60 -3.38 -8.63
C GLY A 48 -1.17 -4.52 -9.57
N ASP A 49 -1.95 -5.61 -9.58
CA ASP A 49 -1.65 -6.79 -10.38
C ASP A 49 -1.59 -6.49 -11.89
N VAL A 50 -2.40 -5.55 -12.38
CA VAL A 50 -2.40 -5.15 -13.79
C VAL A 50 -1.05 -4.52 -14.18
N ALA A 51 -0.52 -3.62 -13.35
CA ALA A 51 0.80 -3.04 -13.54
C ALA A 51 1.91 -4.10 -13.38
N LYS A 52 1.83 -4.95 -12.35
CA LYS A 52 2.81 -6.03 -12.11
C LYS A 52 2.88 -7.01 -13.29
N ARG A 53 1.78 -7.35 -13.95
CA ARG A 53 1.77 -8.29 -15.10
C ARG A 53 2.54 -7.78 -16.32
N GLN A 54 2.52 -6.48 -16.58
CA GLN A 54 3.19 -5.92 -17.76
C GLN A 54 4.65 -5.51 -17.51
N ILE A 55 5.16 -5.63 -16.27
CA ILE A 55 6.49 -5.12 -15.91
C ILE A 55 7.61 -5.73 -16.75
N VAL A 56 7.47 -7.00 -17.14
CA VAL A 56 8.46 -7.73 -17.96
C VAL A 56 8.67 -7.07 -19.32
N VAL A 57 7.61 -6.55 -19.94
CA VAL A 57 7.65 -5.92 -21.27
C VAL A 57 7.79 -4.41 -21.20
N ASN A 58 7.58 -3.80 -20.03
CA ASN A 58 7.64 -2.35 -19.83
C ASN A 58 8.37 -1.95 -18.51
N PRO A 59 9.61 -2.44 -18.26
CA PRO A 59 10.26 -2.28 -16.95
C PRO A 59 10.70 -0.84 -16.66
N LYS A 60 10.91 -0.02 -17.70
CA LYS A 60 11.36 1.38 -17.54
C LYS A 60 10.25 2.35 -17.11
N ASN A 61 9.00 2.01 -17.40
CA ASN A 61 7.84 2.86 -17.07
C ASN A 61 6.95 2.25 -15.98
N THR A 62 7.33 1.09 -15.42
CA THR A 62 6.61 0.44 -14.35
C THR A 62 7.40 0.62 -13.06
N ILE A 63 6.86 1.42 -12.14
CA ILE A 63 7.47 1.84 -10.89
C ILE A 63 6.98 0.91 -9.77
N PHE A 64 7.91 0.44 -8.94
CA PHE A 64 7.66 -0.40 -7.76
C PHE A 64 8.65 0.01 -6.66
N SER A 65 8.48 -0.43 -5.41
CA SER A 65 9.37 -0.05 -4.30
C SER A 65 9.52 1.46 -4.10
N ILE A 66 8.56 2.27 -4.56
CA ILE A 66 8.63 3.74 -4.51
C ILE A 66 8.74 4.26 -3.07
N LYS A 67 8.21 3.49 -2.10
CA LYS A 67 8.30 3.80 -0.67
C LYS A 67 9.76 3.97 -0.19
N ARG A 68 10.74 3.31 -0.84
CA ARG A 68 12.17 3.50 -0.54
C ARG A 68 12.69 4.88 -0.93
N LEU A 69 11.98 5.63 -1.79
CA LEU A 69 12.34 6.98 -2.23
C LEU A 69 11.53 8.09 -1.53
N MET A 70 10.46 7.74 -0.81
CA MET A 70 9.61 8.70 -0.09
C MET A 70 10.44 9.56 0.85
N GLY A 71 10.28 10.89 0.75
CA GLY A 71 10.97 11.87 1.60
C GLY A 71 12.50 11.94 1.44
N ARG A 72 13.09 11.23 0.47
CA ARG A 72 14.55 11.16 0.30
C ARG A 72 15.08 12.17 -0.71
N ARG A 73 16.35 12.54 -0.51
CA ARG A 73 17.11 13.36 -1.47
C ARG A 73 17.83 12.44 -2.46
N TYR A 74 18.01 12.93 -3.69
CA TYR A 74 18.76 12.22 -4.73
C TYR A 74 20.20 11.89 -4.31
N SER A 75 20.79 12.75 -3.47
CA SER A 75 22.14 12.60 -2.95
C SER A 75 22.27 11.61 -1.78
N ASP A 76 21.15 11.12 -1.20
CA ASP A 76 21.18 10.17 -0.10
C ASP A 76 21.80 8.83 -0.55
N GLU A 77 22.65 8.22 0.28
CA GLU A 77 23.36 6.98 -0.07
C GLU A 77 22.41 5.81 -0.38
N SER A 78 21.25 5.75 0.30
CA SER A 78 20.19 4.79 0.02
C SER A 78 19.64 4.94 -1.41
N VAL A 79 19.47 6.18 -1.89
CA VAL A 79 18.99 6.46 -3.24
C VAL A 79 20.07 6.14 -4.27
N LYS A 80 21.34 6.46 -3.98
CA LYS A 80 22.48 6.05 -4.82
C LYS A 80 22.63 4.54 -4.93
N TYR A 81 22.30 3.79 -3.88
CA TYR A 81 22.23 2.35 -3.94
C TYR A 81 21.12 1.89 -4.89
N ASP A 82 19.91 2.44 -4.75
CA ASP A 82 18.73 2.08 -5.53
C ASP A 82 18.87 2.36 -7.03
N ILE A 83 19.51 3.48 -7.40
CA ILE A 83 19.83 3.85 -8.78
C ILE A 83 20.59 2.73 -9.53
N LYS A 84 21.40 1.93 -8.82
CA LYS A 84 22.29 0.93 -9.44
C LYS A 84 21.56 -0.32 -9.91
N TRP A 85 20.35 -0.59 -9.43
CA TRP A 85 19.69 -1.89 -9.67
C TRP A 85 18.23 -1.79 -10.07
N LEU A 86 17.54 -0.68 -9.82
CA LEU A 86 16.17 -0.49 -10.28
C LEU A 86 16.12 -0.22 -11.79
N PRO A 87 15.10 -0.73 -12.50
CA PRO A 87 15.05 -0.67 -13.97
C PRO A 87 14.54 0.68 -14.51
N TYR A 88 13.80 1.44 -13.71
CA TYR A 88 13.33 2.77 -14.05
C TYR A 88 14.35 3.82 -13.60
N LYS A 89 14.31 4.98 -14.26
CA LYS A 89 15.29 6.04 -14.02
C LYS A 89 14.89 6.86 -12.79
N ILE A 90 15.81 6.99 -11.85
CA ILE A 90 15.73 7.94 -10.72
C ILE A 90 16.62 9.14 -11.06
N LYS A 91 16.12 10.35 -10.86
CA LYS A 91 16.85 11.60 -11.15
C LYS A 91 16.68 12.62 -10.03
N GLU A 92 17.56 13.60 -10.05
CA GLU A 92 17.44 14.77 -9.18
C GLU A 92 16.28 15.66 -9.65
N GLY A 93 15.33 15.88 -8.75
CA GLY A 93 14.23 16.82 -8.91
C GLY A 93 14.59 18.20 -8.36
N ARG A 94 13.57 19.05 -8.18
CA ARG A 94 13.74 20.35 -7.52
C ARG A 94 14.26 20.16 -6.10
N GLU A 95 15.07 21.11 -5.64
CA GLU A 95 15.61 21.14 -4.27
C GLU A 95 16.34 19.85 -3.84
N GLY A 96 16.84 19.07 -4.81
CA GLY A 96 17.56 17.82 -4.57
C GLY A 96 16.68 16.62 -4.24
N MET A 97 15.36 16.68 -4.47
CA MET A 97 14.44 15.55 -4.27
C MET A 97 14.81 14.36 -5.17
N ALA A 98 14.63 13.13 -4.67
CA ALA A 98 14.65 11.95 -5.54
C ALA A 98 13.31 11.83 -6.28
N VAL A 99 13.33 11.88 -7.61
CA VAL A 99 12.13 11.68 -8.46
C VAL A 99 12.34 10.56 -9.47
N VAL A 100 11.27 9.94 -9.94
CA VAL A 100 11.33 8.89 -10.97
C VAL A 100 10.92 9.44 -12.33
N GLU A 101 11.41 8.83 -13.40
CA GLU A 101 11.04 9.17 -14.78
C GLU A 101 10.34 8.00 -15.47
N ALA A 102 9.16 8.26 -16.02
CA ALA A 102 8.40 7.32 -16.85
C ALA A 102 7.81 8.09 -18.04
N GLY A 103 7.86 7.51 -19.24
CA GLY A 103 7.32 8.13 -20.46
C GLY A 103 7.86 9.53 -20.77
N GLY A 104 9.10 9.84 -20.35
CA GLY A 104 9.70 11.17 -20.48
C GLY A 104 9.19 12.22 -19.48
N LYS A 105 8.27 11.86 -18.58
CA LYS A 105 7.75 12.72 -17.51
C LYS A 105 8.40 12.37 -16.17
N SER A 106 8.55 13.37 -15.31
CA SER A 106 9.01 13.19 -13.94
C SER A 106 7.82 13.01 -13.01
N PHE A 107 7.93 12.08 -12.07
CA PHE A 107 6.95 11.88 -11.01
C PHE A 107 7.67 11.86 -9.66
N THR A 108 7.10 12.56 -8.70
CA THR A 108 7.52 12.48 -7.30
C THR A 108 7.09 11.15 -6.68
N PRO A 109 7.80 10.67 -5.65
CA PRO A 109 7.36 9.51 -4.87
C PRO A 109 5.94 9.64 -4.32
N GLN A 110 5.53 10.87 -3.96
CA GLN A 110 4.20 11.19 -3.48
C GLN A 110 3.13 10.98 -4.56
N GLU A 111 3.36 11.44 -5.80
CA GLU A 111 2.43 11.23 -6.92
C GLU A 111 2.25 9.73 -7.24
N ILE A 112 3.34 8.97 -7.28
CA ILE A 112 3.25 7.52 -7.53
C ILE A 112 2.52 6.81 -6.38
N SER A 113 2.81 7.17 -5.13
CA SER A 113 2.12 6.60 -3.97
C SER A 113 0.65 7.01 -3.91
N ALA A 114 0.32 8.22 -4.38
CA ALA A 114 -1.06 8.68 -4.50
C ALA A 114 -1.86 7.82 -5.48
N LEU A 115 -1.27 7.39 -6.61
CA LEU A 115 -1.93 6.45 -7.53
C LEU A 115 -2.26 5.10 -6.84
N ILE A 116 -1.38 4.61 -5.96
CA ILE A 116 -1.63 3.41 -5.16
C ILE A 116 -2.81 3.65 -4.20
N LEU A 117 -2.80 4.78 -3.49
CA LEU A 117 -3.86 5.17 -2.56
C LEU A 117 -5.20 5.42 -3.27
N GLN A 118 -5.20 5.97 -4.48
CA GLN A 118 -6.40 6.14 -5.30
C GLN A 118 -7.02 4.80 -5.69
N LYS A 119 -6.19 3.80 -6.08
CA LYS A 119 -6.67 2.44 -6.31
C LYS A 119 -7.31 1.88 -5.03
N ILE A 120 -6.60 1.96 -3.91
CA ILE A 120 -7.10 1.46 -2.61
C ILE A 120 -8.44 2.12 -2.23
N LYS A 121 -8.53 3.44 -2.39
CA LYS A 121 -9.76 4.20 -2.19
C LYS A 121 -10.88 3.68 -3.10
N ALA A 122 -10.63 3.53 -4.40
CA ALA A 122 -11.63 3.04 -5.35
C ALA A 122 -12.11 1.62 -5.02
N ASP A 123 -11.23 0.73 -4.57
CA ASP A 123 -11.60 -0.62 -4.11
C ASP A 123 -12.45 -0.57 -2.84
N ALA A 124 -12.07 0.28 -1.88
CA ALA A 124 -12.84 0.47 -0.66
C ALA A 124 -14.24 1.06 -0.94
N GLU A 125 -14.33 2.05 -1.83
CA GLU A 125 -15.61 2.64 -2.28
C GLU A 125 -16.50 1.61 -2.98
N ALA A 126 -15.91 0.77 -3.85
CA ALA A 126 -16.63 -0.31 -4.51
C ALA A 126 -17.16 -1.36 -3.52
N TYR A 127 -16.39 -1.68 -2.47
CA TYR A 127 -16.80 -2.61 -1.42
C TYR A 127 -17.90 -2.02 -0.53
N LEU A 128 -17.75 -0.77 -0.11
CA LEU A 128 -18.66 -0.11 0.84
C LEU A 128 -19.96 0.40 0.17
N GLY A 129 -19.93 0.65 -1.14
CA GLY A 129 -21.05 1.27 -1.86
C GLY A 129 -21.25 2.76 -1.56
N GLU A 130 -20.26 3.40 -0.93
CA GLU A 130 -20.25 4.84 -0.59
C GLU A 130 -18.87 5.46 -0.81
N LYS A 131 -18.80 6.80 -0.84
CA LYS A 131 -17.54 7.53 -0.99
C LYS A 131 -16.66 7.43 0.25
N VAL A 132 -15.35 7.34 0.05
CA VAL A 132 -14.35 7.28 1.12
C VAL A 132 -13.48 8.54 1.08
N GLU A 133 -13.58 9.37 2.10
CA GLU A 133 -12.90 10.67 2.15
C GLU A 133 -11.79 10.74 3.18
N LYS A 134 -11.75 9.82 4.15
CA LYS A 134 -10.87 9.90 5.32
C LYS A 134 -10.10 8.59 5.49
N ALA A 135 -8.82 8.68 5.87
CA ALA A 135 -7.99 7.52 6.10
C ALA A 135 -7.03 7.68 7.29
N VAL A 136 -6.70 6.54 7.91
CA VAL A 136 -5.49 6.36 8.71
C VAL A 136 -4.47 5.64 7.83
N ILE A 137 -3.28 6.22 7.65
CA ILE A 137 -2.25 5.67 6.76
C ILE A 137 -1.02 5.30 7.60
N THR A 138 -0.45 4.13 7.32
CA THR A 138 0.71 3.62 8.07
C THR A 138 2.04 4.09 7.49
N VAL A 139 3.05 4.14 8.35
CA VAL A 139 4.45 4.36 8.00
C VAL A 139 5.36 3.48 8.87
N PRO A 140 6.57 3.14 8.40
CA PRO A 140 7.58 2.50 9.22
C PRO A 140 7.85 3.33 10.48
N ALA A 141 8.02 2.67 11.62
CA ALA A 141 8.22 3.38 12.89
C ALA A 141 9.45 4.29 12.85
N TYR A 142 10.50 3.85 12.15
CA TYR A 142 11.75 4.59 12.02
C TYR A 142 11.76 5.64 10.89
N PHE A 143 10.62 5.95 10.26
CA PHE A 143 10.53 7.05 9.28
C PHE A 143 10.86 8.40 9.92
N ASP A 144 11.70 9.17 9.22
CA ASP A 144 12.00 10.55 9.55
C ASP A 144 10.82 11.48 9.24
N ASP A 145 10.91 12.75 9.67
CA ASP A 145 9.84 13.73 9.50
C ASP A 145 9.48 13.99 8.02
N ALA A 146 10.47 14.05 7.13
CA ALA A 146 10.24 14.27 5.70
C ALA A 146 9.53 13.07 5.06
N GLN A 147 9.87 11.85 5.48
CA GLN A 147 9.20 10.65 4.99
C GLN A 147 7.74 10.57 5.46
N ARG A 148 7.46 10.91 6.73
CA ARG A 148 6.09 10.99 7.28
C ARG A 148 5.25 12.02 6.55
N GLN A 149 5.80 13.21 6.34
CA GLN A 149 5.13 14.29 5.65
C GLN A 149 4.87 13.95 4.18
N ALA A 150 5.82 13.30 3.49
CA ALA A 150 5.64 12.86 2.11
C ALA A 150 4.50 11.83 1.99
N THR A 151 4.40 10.88 2.94
CA THR A 151 3.29 9.91 2.96
C THR A 151 1.95 10.59 3.20
N LYS A 152 1.89 11.57 4.11
CA LYS A 152 0.68 12.37 4.33
C LYS A 152 0.26 13.11 3.05
N GLN A 153 1.21 13.75 2.37
CA GLN A 153 0.98 14.44 1.09
C GLN A 153 0.47 13.48 0.01
N ALA A 154 0.97 12.24 -0.06
CA ALA A 154 0.45 11.25 -0.97
C ALA A 154 -1.05 10.94 -0.72
N GLY A 155 -1.47 10.89 0.55
CA GLY A 155 -2.89 10.78 0.92
C GLY A 155 -3.71 11.98 0.48
N GLU A 156 -3.20 13.20 0.71
CA GLU A 156 -3.86 14.45 0.29
C GLU A 156 -4.04 14.51 -1.25
N ILE A 157 -3.00 14.15 -2.01
CA ILE A 157 -3.04 14.06 -3.49
C ILE A 157 -4.04 12.99 -3.96
N ALA A 158 -4.19 11.89 -3.21
CA ALA A 158 -5.16 10.83 -3.51
C ALA A 158 -6.61 11.22 -3.16
N GLY A 159 -6.85 12.44 -2.65
CA GLY A 159 -8.17 12.90 -2.24
C GLY A 159 -8.64 12.23 -0.94
N LEU A 160 -7.72 11.94 -0.02
CA LEU A 160 -7.98 11.45 1.33
C LEU A 160 -7.57 12.49 2.36
N GLU A 161 -8.47 12.85 3.27
CA GLU A 161 -8.14 13.53 4.51
C GLU A 161 -7.42 12.53 5.43
N VAL A 162 -6.11 12.72 5.60
CA VAL A 162 -5.28 11.85 6.45
C VAL A 162 -5.50 12.20 7.91
N MET A 163 -6.37 11.45 8.57
CA MET A 163 -6.79 11.67 9.96
C MET A 163 -5.68 11.36 10.96
N ARG A 164 -4.82 10.39 10.64
CA ARG A 164 -3.67 10.00 11.45
C ARG A 164 -2.63 9.28 10.58
N ILE A 165 -1.36 9.59 10.82
CA ILE A 165 -0.25 8.70 10.45
C ILE A 165 0.05 7.80 11.64
N ILE A 166 0.03 6.48 11.44
CA ILE A 166 0.31 5.49 12.49
C ILE A 166 1.56 4.69 12.15
N ASN A 167 2.36 4.35 13.15
CA ASN A 167 3.52 3.49 12.96
C ASN A 167 3.08 2.03 12.70
N GLU A 168 3.68 1.37 11.72
CA GLU A 168 3.42 -0.03 11.34
C GLU A 168 3.42 -1.01 12.52
N PRO A 169 4.49 -1.08 13.35
CA PRO A 169 4.49 -1.99 14.49
C PRO A 169 3.49 -1.61 15.58
N THR A 170 3.16 -0.32 15.71
CA THR A 170 2.10 0.15 16.61
C THR A 170 0.73 -0.35 16.13
N ALA A 171 0.43 -0.19 14.84
CA ALA A 171 -0.80 -0.73 14.26
C ALA A 171 -0.89 -2.25 14.45
N ALA A 172 0.20 -2.97 14.15
CA ALA A 172 0.23 -4.42 14.33
C ALA A 172 -0.01 -4.83 15.80
N SER A 173 0.52 -4.07 16.76
CA SER A 173 0.28 -4.31 18.19
C SER A 173 -1.19 -4.13 18.57
N MET A 174 -1.89 -3.16 17.98
CA MET A 174 -3.31 -2.91 18.23
C MET A 174 -4.16 -4.10 17.75
N ALA A 175 -3.86 -4.61 16.55
CA ALA A 175 -4.54 -5.80 16.02
C ALA A 175 -4.26 -7.07 16.86
N TYR A 176 -3.04 -7.23 17.35
CA TYR A 176 -2.67 -8.33 18.24
C TYR A 176 -3.32 -8.23 19.64
N GLY A 177 -3.34 -7.03 20.20
CA GLY A 177 -3.65 -6.77 21.61
C GLY A 177 -5.11 -6.49 21.91
N LEU A 178 -5.97 -6.27 20.90
CA LEU A 178 -7.37 -5.86 21.09
C LEU A 178 -8.16 -6.77 22.04
N ASP A 179 -7.94 -8.08 21.97
CA ASP A 179 -8.63 -9.08 22.80
C ASP A 179 -7.86 -9.47 24.07
N LYS A 180 -6.70 -8.86 24.34
CA LYS A 180 -5.81 -9.24 25.45
C LYS A 180 -6.14 -8.47 26.71
N LYS A 181 -6.46 -9.18 27.79
CA LYS A 181 -6.85 -8.59 29.08
C LYS A 181 -5.71 -8.40 30.09
N HIS A 182 -4.62 -9.15 29.95
CA HIS A 182 -3.51 -9.11 30.89
C HIS A 182 -2.39 -8.20 30.41
N SER A 183 -1.78 -7.45 31.34
CA SER A 183 -0.58 -6.69 31.04
C SER A 183 0.56 -7.63 30.64
N HIS A 184 1.16 -7.39 29.49
CA HIS A 184 2.36 -8.08 29.04
C HIS A 184 3.15 -7.22 28.05
N THR A 185 4.45 -7.47 28.00
CA THR A 185 5.39 -6.79 27.12
C THR A 185 5.59 -7.61 25.86
N ILE A 186 5.42 -6.98 24.70
CA ILE A 186 5.66 -7.60 23.40
C ILE A 186 6.81 -6.89 22.68
N ALA A 187 7.44 -7.61 21.76
CA ALA A 187 8.27 -6.98 20.75
C ALA A 187 7.71 -7.33 19.36
N VAL A 188 7.44 -6.29 18.58
CA VAL A 188 6.96 -6.42 17.20
C VAL A 188 8.17 -6.34 16.29
N TYR A 189 8.49 -7.45 15.62
CA TYR A 189 9.56 -7.57 14.63
C TYR A 189 8.93 -7.50 13.24
N ASP A 190 9.06 -6.34 12.59
CA ASP A 190 8.48 -6.08 11.28
C ASP A 190 9.57 -6.05 10.20
N LEU A 191 9.62 -7.08 9.35
CA LEU A 191 10.53 -7.14 8.22
C LEU A 191 9.73 -7.25 6.92
N GLY A 192 9.53 -6.10 6.30
CA GLY A 192 8.75 -5.95 5.08
C GLY A 192 9.60 -6.07 3.80
N GLY A 193 9.07 -5.48 2.73
CA GLY A 193 9.72 -5.44 1.42
C GLY A 193 10.91 -4.49 1.31
N GLY A 194 10.96 -3.42 2.10
CA GLY A 194 12.05 -2.43 2.01
C GLY A 194 12.42 -1.75 3.33
N THR A 195 11.75 -2.09 4.41
CA THR A 195 11.97 -1.53 5.75
C THR A 195 11.98 -2.63 6.80
N PHE A 196 12.75 -2.37 7.85
CA PHE A 196 12.80 -3.18 9.05
C PHE A 196 12.53 -2.31 10.27
N ASP A 197 11.55 -2.68 11.09
CA ASP A 197 11.26 -2.04 12.37
C ASP A 197 11.25 -3.05 13.51
N ILE A 198 11.64 -2.57 14.69
CA ILE A 198 11.52 -3.28 15.96
C ILE A 198 10.98 -2.32 17.01
N SER A 199 9.80 -2.62 17.54
CA SER A 199 9.21 -1.85 18.65
C SER A 199 8.94 -2.77 19.83
N VAL A 200 9.27 -2.28 21.02
CA VAL A 200 8.90 -2.92 22.29
C VAL A 200 7.73 -2.15 22.88
N LEU A 201 6.64 -2.86 23.18
CA LEU A 201 5.42 -2.27 23.71
C LEU A 201 4.97 -2.99 24.97
N GLU A 202 4.38 -2.24 25.90
CA GLU A 202 3.61 -2.78 27.00
C GLU A 202 2.12 -2.64 26.67
N LEU A 203 1.41 -3.76 26.72
CA LEU A 203 -0.01 -3.86 26.40
C LEU A 203 -0.77 -4.29 27.65
N GLY A 204 -1.81 -3.57 28.06
CA GLY A 204 -2.65 -3.97 29.19
C GLY A 204 -3.87 -3.07 29.38
N GLU A 205 -5.02 -3.66 29.71
CA GLU A 205 -6.26 -2.94 30.03
C GLU A 205 -6.65 -1.87 28.98
N GLY A 206 -6.43 -2.17 27.69
CA GLY A 206 -6.72 -1.23 26.59
C GLY A 206 -5.65 -0.14 26.37
N VAL A 207 -4.59 -0.12 27.17
CA VAL A 207 -3.44 0.78 26.99
C VAL A 207 -2.36 0.09 26.17
N PHE A 208 -1.90 0.78 25.12
CA PHE A 208 -0.83 0.38 24.23
C PHE A 208 0.29 1.42 24.36
N GLN A 209 1.38 1.08 25.04
CA GLN A 209 2.48 2.00 25.25
C GLN A 209 3.76 1.50 24.59
N VAL A 210 4.25 2.27 23.61
CA VAL A 210 5.57 2.05 23.02
C VAL A 210 6.64 2.47 24.04
N LYS A 211 7.52 1.53 24.41
CA LYS A 211 8.65 1.78 25.30
C LYS A 211 9.88 2.22 24.55
N ALA A 212 10.12 1.60 23.39
CA ALA A 212 11.17 1.99 22.47
C ALA A 212 10.86 1.49 21.06
N THR A 213 11.43 2.17 20.08
CA THR A 213 11.45 1.73 18.69
C THR A 213 12.83 1.95 18.07
N ASN A 214 13.18 1.11 17.09
CA ASN A 214 14.37 1.24 16.27
C ASN A 214 14.14 0.55 14.93
N GLY A 215 15.01 0.76 13.95
CA GLY A 215 14.84 0.14 12.65
C GLY A 215 15.89 0.53 11.62
N ASP A 216 15.64 0.11 10.40
CA ASP A 216 16.36 0.49 9.19
C ASP A 216 15.35 0.69 8.05
N THR A 217 15.19 1.93 7.60
CA THR A 217 14.21 2.32 6.57
C THR A 217 14.66 1.97 5.15
N HIS A 218 15.76 1.22 5.00
CA HIS A 218 16.33 0.77 3.73
C HIS A 218 16.89 -0.65 3.84
N LEU A 219 16.21 -1.52 4.59
CA LEU A 219 16.52 -2.95 4.74
C LEU A 219 15.24 -3.77 4.64
N GLY A 220 15.10 -4.61 3.62
CA GLY A 220 13.93 -5.49 3.48
C GLY A 220 14.05 -6.51 2.37
N GLY A 221 12.93 -7.15 2.01
CA GLY A 221 12.87 -8.20 0.99
C GLY A 221 13.49 -7.85 -0.37
N ASP A 222 13.49 -6.59 -0.78
CA ASP A 222 14.14 -6.09 -1.99
C ASP A 222 15.66 -6.31 -1.97
N ASP A 223 16.29 -6.18 -0.80
CA ASP A 223 17.73 -6.38 -0.65
C ASP A 223 18.09 -7.86 -0.72
N PHE A 224 17.20 -8.73 -0.23
CA PHE A 224 17.32 -10.18 -0.39
C PHE A 224 17.21 -10.55 -1.88
N ASP A 225 16.21 -10.00 -2.57
CA ASP A 225 15.99 -10.26 -4.00
C ASP A 225 17.16 -9.77 -4.85
N LYS A 226 17.75 -8.62 -4.50
CA LYS A 226 18.93 -8.11 -5.19
C LYS A 226 20.13 -9.05 -5.05
N ILE A 227 20.40 -9.58 -3.86
CA ILE A 227 21.51 -10.54 -3.65
C ILE A 227 21.29 -11.82 -4.47
N ILE A 228 20.06 -12.33 -4.49
CA ILE A 228 19.71 -13.54 -5.25
C ILE A 228 19.82 -13.29 -6.75
N LEU A 229 19.31 -12.15 -7.23
CA LEU A 229 19.44 -11.70 -8.61
C LEU A 229 20.91 -11.62 -9.03
N ASP A 230 21.75 -11.01 -8.19
CA ASP A 230 23.18 -10.89 -8.47
C ASP A 230 23.85 -12.27 -8.56
N TYR A 231 23.49 -13.18 -7.67
CA TYR A 231 23.96 -14.56 -7.73
C TYR A 231 23.53 -15.27 -9.03
N PHE A 232 22.29 -15.08 -9.49
CA PHE A 232 21.80 -15.65 -10.75
C PHE A 232 22.53 -15.06 -11.95
N ALA A 233 22.67 -13.74 -12.00
CA ALA A 233 23.35 -13.05 -13.08
C ALA A 233 24.85 -13.40 -13.15
N ASP A 234 25.54 -13.49 -12.01
CA ASP A 234 26.96 -13.86 -11.96
C ASP A 234 27.17 -15.33 -12.35
N SER A 235 26.30 -16.23 -11.91
CA SER A 235 26.34 -17.65 -12.32
C SER A 235 26.16 -17.78 -13.83
N PHE A 236 25.13 -17.13 -14.39
CA PHE A 236 24.90 -17.14 -15.84
C PHE A 236 26.06 -16.53 -16.62
N LYS A 237 26.63 -15.42 -16.14
CA LYS A 237 27.78 -14.77 -16.77
C LYS A 237 29.02 -15.64 -16.76
N LYS A 238 29.25 -16.39 -15.68
CA LYS A 238 30.36 -17.34 -15.58
C LYS A 238 30.23 -18.45 -16.63
N ASP A 239 29.02 -18.96 -16.84
CA ASP A 239 28.79 -20.10 -17.74
C ASP A 239 28.66 -19.70 -19.21
N SER A 240 28.01 -18.56 -19.50
CA SER A 240 27.70 -18.12 -20.87
C SER A 240 28.61 -16.99 -21.39
N GLY A 241 29.30 -16.27 -20.49
CA GLY A 241 30.01 -15.03 -20.80
C GLY A 241 29.12 -13.79 -20.93
N ILE A 242 27.80 -13.90 -20.75
CA ILE A 242 26.83 -12.80 -20.94
C ILE A 242 26.37 -12.24 -19.61
N ASP A 243 26.39 -10.91 -19.48
CA ASP A 243 25.86 -10.21 -18.32
C ASP A 243 24.40 -9.80 -18.54
N LEU A 244 23.46 -10.60 -18.02
CA LEU A 244 22.02 -10.37 -18.17
C LEU A 244 21.55 -9.04 -17.57
N ARG A 245 22.35 -8.42 -16.69
CA ARG A 245 22.01 -7.11 -16.11
C ARG A 245 22.00 -5.97 -17.14
N LYS A 246 22.61 -6.19 -18.31
CA LYS A 246 22.65 -5.21 -19.41
C LYS A 246 21.40 -5.22 -20.28
N ASP A 247 20.59 -6.28 -20.19
CA ASP A 247 19.33 -6.42 -20.92
C ASP A 247 18.17 -6.13 -19.96
N PRO A 248 17.40 -5.04 -20.15
CA PRO A 248 16.30 -4.69 -19.25
C PRO A 248 15.22 -5.75 -19.11
N GLN A 249 14.89 -6.49 -20.17
CA GLN A 249 13.86 -7.54 -20.11
C GLN A 249 14.40 -8.77 -19.39
N ALA A 250 15.63 -9.18 -19.70
CA ALA A 250 16.26 -10.30 -19.01
C ALA A 250 16.45 -10.01 -17.51
N LEU A 251 16.88 -8.79 -17.17
CA LEU A 251 17.03 -8.33 -15.79
C LEU A 251 15.69 -8.37 -15.03
N GLN A 252 14.58 -7.95 -15.64
CA GLN A 252 13.28 -8.02 -15.00
C GLN A 252 12.84 -9.48 -14.79
N ARG A 253 13.05 -10.37 -15.76
CA ARG A 253 12.74 -11.79 -15.60
C ARG A 253 13.59 -12.46 -14.52
N LEU A 254 14.86 -12.07 -14.40
CA LEU A 254 15.72 -12.50 -13.29
C LEU A 254 15.22 -12.02 -11.94
N ARG A 255 14.72 -10.79 -11.85
CA ARG A 255 14.11 -10.24 -10.64
C ARG A 255 12.90 -11.04 -10.20
N ASP A 256 11.98 -11.31 -11.12
CA ASP A 256 10.78 -12.09 -10.82
C ASP A 256 11.14 -13.51 -10.36
N ALA A 257 12.16 -14.11 -11.01
CA ALA A 257 12.69 -15.41 -10.61
C ALA A 257 13.36 -15.40 -9.23
N ALA A 258 14.08 -14.33 -8.88
CA ALA A 258 14.72 -14.17 -7.58
C ALA A 258 13.70 -14.06 -6.44
N GLU A 259 12.68 -13.21 -6.60
CA GLU A 259 11.57 -13.07 -5.64
C GLU A 259 10.85 -14.41 -5.47
N LYS A 260 10.51 -15.06 -6.59
CA LYS A 260 9.82 -16.36 -6.57
C LYS A 260 10.64 -17.45 -5.89
N ALA A 261 11.93 -17.57 -6.22
CA ALA A 261 12.82 -18.55 -5.59
C ALA A 261 12.96 -18.32 -4.08
N LYS A 262 13.08 -17.06 -3.64
CA LYS A 262 13.10 -16.67 -2.22
C LYS A 262 11.85 -17.14 -1.48
N ILE A 263 10.67 -16.89 -2.08
CA ILE A 263 9.38 -17.26 -1.50
C ILE A 263 9.22 -18.78 -1.45
N GLU A 264 9.51 -19.49 -2.55
CA GLU A 264 9.41 -20.95 -2.63
C GLU A 264 10.34 -21.65 -1.61
N LEU A 265 11.55 -21.14 -1.42
CA LEU A 265 12.50 -21.69 -0.44
C LEU A 265 12.11 -21.44 1.02
N SER A 266 11.06 -20.64 1.27
CA SER A 266 10.48 -20.49 2.61
C SER A 266 9.64 -21.70 3.02
N SER A 267 9.18 -22.51 2.07
CA SER A 267 8.48 -23.79 2.33
C SER A 267 9.27 -25.01 1.84
N SER A 268 9.98 -24.88 0.72
CA SER A 268 10.74 -25.96 0.08
C SER A 268 12.24 -25.90 0.42
N THR A 269 12.93 -27.03 0.35
CA THR A 269 14.39 -27.11 0.61
C THR A 269 15.24 -26.81 -0.63
N GLU A 270 14.66 -26.96 -1.83
CA GLU A 270 15.27 -26.68 -3.13
C GLU A 270 14.20 -26.10 -4.07
N THR A 271 14.62 -25.25 -5.01
CA THR A 271 13.83 -24.79 -6.15
C THR A 271 14.70 -24.80 -7.42
N GLU A 272 14.05 -24.98 -8.57
CA GLU A 272 14.68 -24.87 -9.88
C GLU A 272 14.26 -23.57 -10.55
N ILE A 273 15.25 -22.78 -10.93
CA ILE A 273 15.09 -21.56 -11.69
C ILE A 273 15.23 -21.94 -13.16
N ASN A 274 14.12 -21.83 -13.89
CA ASN A 274 14.07 -22.15 -15.31
C ASN A 274 13.51 -20.96 -16.10
N LEU A 275 14.42 -20.20 -16.73
CA LEU A 275 14.09 -19.08 -17.61
C LEU A 275 14.50 -19.40 -19.05
N PRO A 276 13.58 -19.95 -19.85
CA PRO A 276 13.88 -20.23 -21.25
C PRO A 276 13.95 -18.95 -22.07
N PHE A 277 14.77 -18.93 -23.13
CA PHE A 277 14.93 -17.77 -24.01
C PHE A 277 15.26 -16.50 -23.22
N ILE A 278 16.18 -16.57 -22.26
CA ILE A 278 16.52 -15.44 -21.40
C ILE A 278 17.33 -14.39 -22.15
N THR A 279 18.13 -14.80 -23.14
CA THR A 279 18.87 -13.93 -24.05
C THR A 279 19.27 -14.69 -25.31
N VAL A 280 19.98 -14.05 -26.24
CA VAL A 280 20.50 -14.66 -27.48
C VAL A 280 22.01 -14.45 -27.55
N LYS A 281 22.74 -15.48 -27.97
CA LYS A 281 24.18 -15.45 -28.24
C LYS A 281 24.46 -16.03 -29.61
N ASP A 282 25.10 -15.28 -30.50
CA ASP A 282 25.47 -15.74 -31.84
C ASP A 282 24.30 -16.36 -32.64
N GLY A 283 23.11 -15.76 -32.48
CA GLY A 283 21.86 -16.25 -33.11
C GLY A 283 21.21 -17.46 -32.42
N GLN A 284 21.82 -18.01 -31.36
CA GLN A 284 21.29 -19.13 -30.59
C GLN A 284 20.61 -18.66 -29.30
N PRO A 285 19.36 -19.07 -29.03
CA PRO A 285 18.69 -18.75 -27.78
C PRO A 285 19.42 -19.38 -26.59
N GLN A 286 19.56 -18.60 -25.53
CA GLN A 286 20.15 -19.05 -24.27
C GLN A 286 19.06 -19.22 -23.22
N HIS A 287 19.27 -20.14 -22.30
CA HIS A 287 18.35 -20.48 -21.22
C HIS A 287 19.11 -20.40 -19.90
N LEU A 288 18.48 -19.90 -18.84
CA LEU A 288 18.98 -20.06 -17.48
C LEU A 288 18.26 -21.24 -16.84
N VAL A 289 19.01 -22.31 -16.55
CA VAL A 289 18.52 -23.43 -15.75
C VAL A 289 19.49 -23.63 -14.61
N MET A 290 19.04 -23.40 -13.38
CA MET A 290 19.88 -23.58 -12.19
C MET A 290 19.05 -24.02 -10.99
N LYS A 291 19.65 -24.83 -10.11
CA LYS A 291 19.05 -25.19 -8.83
C LYS A 291 19.57 -24.28 -7.73
N LEU A 292 18.68 -23.86 -6.84
CA LEU A 292 19.02 -23.14 -5.61
C LEU A 292 18.42 -23.90 -4.43
N ASN A 293 19.26 -24.29 -3.48
CA ASN A 293 18.80 -24.86 -2.21
C ASN A 293 18.75 -23.80 -1.10
N ARG A 294 17.94 -24.07 -0.07
CA ARG A 294 17.71 -23.17 1.06
C ARG A 294 19.01 -22.81 1.77
N ALA A 295 19.89 -23.78 2.01
CA ALA A 295 21.18 -23.54 2.67
C ALA A 295 22.05 -22.54 1.90
N LYS A 296 22.06 -22.63 0.55
CA LYS A 296 22.75 -21.66 -0.29
C LYS A 296 22.11 -20.29 -0.20
N LEU A 297 20.78 -20.18 -0.28
CA LEU A 297 20.07 -18.91 -0.07
C LEU A 297 20.44 -18.27 1.28
N GLU A 298 20.37 -19.04 2.36
CA GLU A 298 20.71 -18.58 3.71
C GLU A 298 22.16 -18.10 3.81
N SER A 299 23.10 -18.77 3.14
CA SER A 299 24.50 -18.33 3.08
C SER A 299 24.68 -17.00 2.34
N LEU A 300 23.83 -16.71 1.34
CA LEU A 300 23.89 -15.48 0.55
C LEU A 300 23.33 -14.28 1.32
N VAL A 301 22.23 -14.47 2.06
CA VAL A 301 21.49 -13.37 2.71
C VAL A 301 21.74 -13.26 4.22
N GLY A 302 22.55 -14.16 4.80
CA GLY A 302 22.76 -14.24 6.25
C GLY A 302 23.24 -12.93 6.88
N ASP A 303 24.01 -12.12 6.16
CA ASP A 303 24.46 -10.82 6.68
C ASP A 303 23.34 -9.78 6.75
N LEU A 304 22.33 -9.84 5.87
CA LEU A 304 21.14 -8.99 5.99
C LEU A 304 20.33 -9.35 7.24
N ILE A 305 20.18 -10.65 7.53
CA ILE A 305 19.50 -11.12 8.74
C ILE A 305 20.26 -10.68 9.98
N LYS A 306 21.60 -10.78 10.00
CA LYS A 306 22.41 -10.31 11.15
C LYS A 306 22.25 -8.80 11.38
N LYS A 307 22.10 -8.00 10.32
CA LYS A 307 21.94 -6.54 10.44
C LYS A 307 20.67 -6.15 11.21
N THR A 308 19.59 -6.92 11.13
CA THR A 308 18.35 -6.63 11.87
C THR A 308 18.54 -6.70 13.39
N PHE A 309 19.48 -7.50 13.88
CA PHE A 309 19.73 -7.62 15.33
C PHE A 309 20.46 -6.41 15.94
N ASN A 310 21.02 -5.52 15.14
CA ASN A 310 21.62 -4.29 15.64
C ASN A 310 20.53 -3.34 16.19
N PRO A 311 19.48 -2.98 15.42
CA PRO A 311 18.31 -2.28 15.95
C PRO A 311 17.62 -3.03 17.10
N VAL A 312 17.50 -4.36 17.04
CA VAL A 312 16.84 -5.13 18.12
C VAL A 312 17.54 -4.94 19.46
N LYS A 313 18.87 -5.04 19.49
CA LYS A 313 19.66 -4.81 20.70
C LYS A 313 19.55 -3.37 21.18
N ALA A 314 19.55 -2.40 20.27
CA ALA A 314 19.40 -0.99 20.59
C ALA A 314 18.02 -0.69 21.20
N CYS A 315 16.96 -1.23 20.61
CA CYS A 315 15.58 -1.09 21.07
C CYS A 315 15.38 -1.66 22.48
N LEU A 316 15.88 -2.87 22.76
CA LEU A 316 15.83 -3.45 24.11
C LEU A 316 16.61 -2.62 25.14
N LYS A 317 17.80 -2.11 24.75
CA LYS A 317 18.60 -1.23 25.62
C LYS A 317 17.86 0.05 25.96
N ASP A 318 17.23 0.68 24.97
CA ASP A 318 16.46 1.91 25.16
C ASP A 318 15.21 1.68 26.02
N ALA A 319 14.52 0.54 25.83
CA ALA A 319 13.42 0.11 26.66
C ALA A 319 13.85 -0.28 28.09
N LYS A 320 15.16 -0.43 28.33
CA LYS A 320 15.76 -0.95 29.59
C LYS A 320 15.27 -2.35 29.95
N LEU A 321 15.08 -3.19 28.93
CA LEU A 321 14.59 -4.56 29.06
C LEU A 321 15.60 -5.56 28.52
N LYS A 322 15.54 -6.77 29.05
CA LYS A 322 16.26 -7.95 28.56
C LYS A 322 15.34 -8.79 27.68
N THR A 323 15.92 -9.72 26.93
CA THR A 323 15.14 -10.68 26.13
C THR A 323 14.19 -11.53 26.97
N SER A 324 14.55 -11.81 28.23
CA SER A 324 13.70 -12.53 29.20
C SER A 324 12.42 -11.79 29.59
N ASP A 325 12.44 -10.47 29.49
CA ASP A 325 11.33 -9.60 29.92
C ASP A 325 10.26 -9.49 28.81
N ILE A 326 10.59 -9.91 27.60
CA ILE A 326 9.63 -9.96 26.49
C ILE A 326 8.77 -11.20 26.62
N ASN A 327 7.47 -11.00 26.73
CA ASN A 327 6.50 -12.09 26.82
C ASN A 327 6.28 -12.74 25.46
N GLU A 328 6.08 -11.94 24.41
CA GLU A 328 5.67 -12.39 23.07
C GLU A 328 6.44 -11.66 21.96
N MET A 329 6.80 -12.39 20.91
CA MET A 329 7.47 -11.87 19.71
C MET A 329 6.50 -11.88 18.53
N VAL A 330 5.91 -10.74 18.20
CA VAL A 330 4.93 -10.64 17.10
C VAL A 330 5.66 -10.41 15.78
N MET A 331 5.52 -11.34 14.84
CA MET A 331 6.19 -11.29 13.53
C MET A 331 5.29 -10.63 12.49
N VAL A 332 5.79 -9.57 11.84
CA VAL A 332 5.06 -8.76 10.87
C VAL A 332 5.88 -8.62 9.59
N GLY A 333 5.21 -8.51 8.44
CA GLY A 333 5.87 -8.36 7.14
C GLY A 333 6.27 -9.70 6.51
N GLY A 334 6.04 -9.83 5.20
CA GLY A 334 6.20 -11.09 4.47
C GLY A 334 7.61 -11.69 4.50
N MET A 335 8.66 -10.89 4.70
CA MET A 335 10.04 -11.41 4.74
C MET A 335 10.33 -12.17 6.05
N THR A 336 9.49 -12.01 7.09
CA THR A 336 9.55 -12.84 8.31
C THR A 336 9.11 -14.29 8.08
N ARG A 337 8.50 -14.61 6.92
CA ARG A 337 8.14 -15.99 6.54
C ARG A 337 9.36 -16.86 6.25
N MET A 338 10.54 -16.27 6.03
CA MET A 338 11.78 -17.02 5.81
C MET A 338 12.18 -17.81 7.07
N PRO A 339 12.37 -19.14 6.99
CA PRO A 339 12.70 -19.98 8.14
C PRO A 339 13.93 -19.49 8.93
N LYS A 340 14.97 -19.03 8.24
CA LYS A 340 16.18 -18.54 8.89
C LYS A 340 15.96 -17.28 9.73
N VAL A 341 15.05 -16.39 9.32
CA VAL A 341 14.70 -15.20 10.12
C VAL A 341 14.03 -15.66 11.42
N LEU A 342 13.07 -16.58 11.34
CA LEU A 342 12.39 -17.13 12.53
C LEU A 342 13.37 -17.84 13.46
N GLU A 343 14.29 -18.63 12.90
CA GLU A 343 15.32 -19.35 13.67
C GLU A 343 16.22 -18.38 14.45
N GLU A 344 16.74 -17.34 13.80
CA GLU A 344 17.62 -16.37 14.47
C GLU A 344 16.85 -15.53 15.51
N VAL A 345 15.59 -15.17 15.24
CA VAL A 345 14.75 -14.46 16.23
C VAL A 345 14.49 -15.37 17.43
N LYS A 346 14.10 -16.63 17.21
CA LYS A 346 13.90 -17.62 18.28
C LYS A 346 15.17 -17.81 19.11
N LYS A 347 16.32 -17.92 18.44
CA LYS A 347 17.63 -18.08 19.10
C LYS A 347 18.00 -16.85 19.93
N PHE A 348 17.71 -15.65 19.45
CA PHE A 348 18.03 -14.42 20.17
C PHE A 348 17.15 -14.21 21.41
N PHE A 349 15.83 -14.43 21.29
CA PHE A 349 14.88 -14.23 22.39
C PHE A 349 14.70 -15.45 23.29
N GLY A 350 15.12 -16.65 22.85
CA GLY A 350 14.96 -17.90 23.58
C GLY A 350 13.51 -18.41 23.64
N LYS A 351 12.64 -17.91 22.76
CA LYS A 351 11.20 -18.21 22.73
C LYS A 351 10.68 -18.35 21.30
N GLU A 352 9.61 -19.12 21.13
CA GLU A 352 8.95 -19.24 19.83
C GLU A 352 8.29 -17.93 19.43
N PRO A 353 8.51 -17.44 18.18
CA PRO A 353 7.79 -16.29 17.68
C PRO A 353 6.29 -16.54 17.57
N ASN A 354 5.51 -15.53 17.95
CA ASN A 354 4.07 -15.53 17.83
C ASN A 354 3.66 -15.35 16.36
N ARG A 355 2.84 -16.28 15.88
CA ARG A 355 2.32 -16.33 14.51
C ARG A 355 0.79 -16.32 14.45
N SER A 356 0.13 -15.83 15.51
CA SER A 356 -1.33 -15.79 15.58
C SER A 356 -1.95 -14.69 14.72
N VAL A 357 -1.14 -13.75 14.26
CA VAL A 357 -1.55 -12.67 13.35
C VAL A 357 -1.10 -12.96 11.92
N ASN A 358 -1.87 -12.50 10.95
CA ASN A 358 -1.47 -12.56 9.55
C ASN A 358 -0.44 -11.46 9.26
N PRO A 359 0.83 -11.78 8.96
CA PRO A 359 1.89 -10.79 8.81
C PRO A 359 1.69 -9.83 7.62
N ASP A 360 0.80 -10.16 6.68
CA ASP A 360 0.52 -9.33 5.49
C ASP A 360 -0.69 -8.39 5.66
N GLU A 361 -1.50 -8.58 6.71
CA GLU A 361 -2.78 -7.86 6.91
C GLU A 361 -2.84 -7.11 8.24
N VAL A 362 -2.10 -7.57 9.25
CA VAL A 362 -2.19 -7.12 10.65
C VAL A 362 -1.98 -5.60 10.80
N VAL A 363 -1.14 -5.01 9.95
CA VAL A 363 -0.88 -3.57 9.93
C VAL A 363 -2.12 -2.78 9.48
N ALA A 364 -2.76 -3.18 8.38
CA ALA A 364 -3.99 -2.54 7.90
C ALA A 364 -5.14 -2.71 8.90
N VAL A 365 -5.27 -3.91 9.49
CA VAL A 365 -6.23 -4.19 10.56
C VAL A 365 -6.01 -3.24 11.74
N GLY A 366 -4.77 -3.06 12.17
CA GLY A 366 -4.40 -2.10 13.21
C GLY A 366 -4.76 -0.65 12.87
N ALA A 367 -4.50 -0.23 11.64
CA ALA A 367 -4.87 1.09 11.16
C ALA A 367 -6.39 1.30 11.16
N ALA A 368 -7.18 0.26 10.84
CA ALA A 368 -8.64 0.30 10.92
C ALA A 368 -9.11 0.41 12.37
N ILE A 369 -8.49 -0.31 13.32
CA ILE A 369 -8.79 -0.14 14.75
C ILE A 369 -8.50 1.30 15.19
N GLN A 370 -7.37 1.88 14.78
CA GLN A 370 -7.07 3.29 15.05
C GLN A 370 -8.12 4.23 14.45
N ALA A 371 -8.64 3.92 13.26
CA ALA A 371 -9.75 4.65 12.67
C ALA A 371 -11.02 4.55 13.52
N GLY A 372 -11.34 3.35 14.04
CA GLY A 372 -12.44 3.12 14.98
C GLY A 372 -12.29 3.87 16.31
N VAL A 373 -11.07 4.05 16.80
CA VAL A 373 -10.79 4.88 18.00
C VAL A 373 -11.09 6.36 17.71
N LEU A 374 -10.72 6.87 16.53
CA LEU A 374 -10.96 8.26 16.14
C LEU A 374 -12.44 8.59 15.96
N THR A 375 -13.26 7.62 15.54
CA THR A 375 -14.72 7.78 15.41
C THR A 375 -15.49 7.48 16.70
N GLY A 376 -14.83 6.92 17.72
CA GLY A 376 -15.46 6.45 18.95
C GLY A 376 -16.22 5.11 18.80
N GLU A 377 -16.11 4.43 17.65
CA GLU A 377 -16.63 3.07 17.45
C GLU A 377 -15.87 2.05 18.32
N THR A 378 -14.59 2.29 18.58
CA THR A 378 -13.76 1.49 19.50
C THR A 378 -13.51 2.28 20.78
N LYS A 379 -14.06 1.80 21.90
CA LYS A 379 -13.91 2.42 23.22
C LYS A 379 -12.75 1.81 23.98
N ASP A 380 -12.27 2.54 24.99
CA ASP A 380 -11.30 2.07 25.98
C ASP A 380 -9.93 1.66 25.40
N VAL A 381 -9.54 2.23 24.26
CA VAL A 381 -8.19 2.06 23.69
C VAL A 381 -7.42 3.37 23.82
N VAL A 382 -6.28 3.31 24.52
CA VAL A 382 -5.35 4.43 24.68
C VAL A 382 -4.02 4.06 24.07
N LEU A 383 -3.59 4.83 23.07
CA LEU A 383 -2.31 4.66 22.41
C LEU A 383 -1.31 5.74 22.85
N LEU A 384 -0.17 5.31 23.39
CA LEU A 384 0.98 6.15 23.75
C LEU A 384 2.17 5.74 22.88
N ASP A 385 2.35 6.41 21.76
CA ASP A 385 3.47 6.20 20.84
C ASP A 385 4.66 7.12 21.19
N VAL A 386 5.79 6.99 20.49
CA VAL A 386 7.03 7.74 20.73
C VAL A 386 7.62 8.31 19.44
N THR A 387 8.47 9.34 19.54
CA THR A 387 9.34 9.77 18.43
C THR A 387 10.56 8.84 18.29
N PRO A 388 10.89 8.33 17.09
CA PRO A 388 11.97 7.35 16.91
C PRO A 388 13.39 7.95 16.99
N LEU A 389 13.52 9.27 16.82
CA LEU A 389 14.79 9.95 16.65
C LEU A 389 14.86 11.20 17.51
N THR A 390 16.06 11.47 18.03
CA THR A 390 16.37 12.68 18.79
C THR A 390 16.26 13.91 17.89
N LEU A 391 15.57 14.94 18.38
CA LEU A 391 15.43 16.24 17.75
C LEU A 391 16.24 17.28 18.50
N GLY A 392 16.95 18.12 17.76
CA GLY A 392 17.82 19.13 18.33
C GLY A 392 18.08 20.31 17.40
N VAL A 393 18.91 21.24 17.89
CA VAL A 393 19.37 22.41 17.15
C VAL A 393 20.89 22.44 17.01
N GLU A 394 21.39 23.00 15.92
CA GLU A 394 22.82 23.31 15.77
C GLU A 394 23.18 24.47 16.71
N THR A 395 24.22 24.28 17.51
CA THR A 395 24.80 25.33 18.36
C THR A 395 26.24 25.63 17.96
N LEU A 396 26.81 26.67 18.58
CA LEU A 396 28.18 27.13 18.30
C LEU A 396 29.17 25.97 18.34
N GLY A 397 30.02 25.87 17.31
CA GLY A 397 30.97 24.77 17.14
C GLY A 397 30.45 23.60 16.30
N GLY A 398 29.25 23.72 15.71
CA GLY A 398 28.67 22.70 14.83
C GLY A 398 28.19 21.46 15.58
N VAL A 399 27.87 21.61 16.86
CA VAL A 399 27.39 20.55 17.76
C VAL A 399 25.87 20.51 17.74
N THR A 400 25.29 19.33 17.84
CA THR A 400 23.84 19.16 18.03
C THR A 400 23.49 19.20 19.50
N THR A 401 22.65 20.14 19.91
CA THR A 401 22.05 20.17 21.25
C THR A 401 20.69 19.50 21.21
N PRO A 402 20.48 18.36 21.91
CA PRO A 402 19.23 17.63 21.89
C PRO A 402 18.16 18.30 22.77
N LEU A 403 16.95 18.48 22.26
CA LEU A 403 15.80 19.01 23.00
C LEU A 403 14.80 17.91 23.35
N ILE A 404 14.43 17.09 22.36
CA ILE A 404 13.54 15.94 22.55
C ILE A 404 14.33 14.70 22.16
N THR A 405 14.66 13.87 23.14
CA THR A 405 15.40 12.62 22.91
C THR A 405 14.51 11.55 22.28
N ARG A 406 15.08 10.66 21.47
CA ARG A 406 14.37 9.50 20.93
C ARG A 406 13.64 8.69 22.01
N ASN A 407 12.57 8.02 21.61
CA ASN A 407 11.66 7.26 22.45
C ASN A 407 10.89 8.11 23.49
N THR A 408 10.86 9.43 23.34
CA THR A 408 9.96 10.28 24.14
C THR A 408 8.54 10.12 23.64
N THR A 409 7.60 9.90 24.56
CA THR A 409 6.17 9.75 24.26
C THR A 409 5.62 10.98 23.56
N ILE A 410 4.78 10.77 22.55
CA ILE A 410 4.13 11.83 21.76
C ILE A 410 2.61 11.78 21.96
N PRO A 411 1.90 12.93 21.90
CA PRO A 411 2.40 14.29 21.67
C PRO A 411 3.29 14.83 22.79
N THR A 412 4.23 15.71 22.48
CA THR A 412 5.11 16.33 23.48
C THR A 412 5.59 17.71 23.04
N SER A 413 6.01 18.53 24.01
CA SER A 413 6.55 19.87 23.78
C SER A 413 7.77 20.10 24.66
N LYS A 414 8.80 20.75 24.11
CA LYS A 414 9.99 21.17 24.85
C LYS A 414 10.45 22.54 24.39
N SER A 415 10.74 23.41 25.34
CA SER A 415 11.35 24.73 25.08
C SER A 415 12.69 24.84 25.77
N GLU A 416 13.65 25.49 25.12
CA GLU A 416 14.96 25.80 25.66
C GLU A 416 15.39 27.21 25.25
N ILE A 417 16.12 27.90 26.14
CA ILE A 417 16.59 29.27 25.89
C ILE A 417 18.01 29.22 25.37
N PHE A 418 18.19 29.74 24.16
CA PHE A 418 19.48 29.99 23.52
C PHE A 418 19.81 31.49 23.54
N SER A 419 21.02 31.83 23.13
CA SER A 419 21.46 33.21 23.04
C SER A 419 22.35 33.45 21.80
N THR A 420 22.71 34.70 21.56
CA THR A 420 23.58 35.09 20.44
C THR A 420 25.02 34.62 20.64
N ALA A 421 25.69 34.27 19.55
CA ALA A 421 27.07 33.80 19.53
C ALA A 421 28.09 34.94 19.36
N ALA A 422 27.64 36.14 18.96
CA ALA A 422 28.47 37.31 18.74
C ALA A 422 27.86 38.59 19.34
N ASP A 423 28.72 39.57 19.66
CA ASP A 423 28.29 40.88 20.14
C ASP A 423 27.52 41.63 19.04
N ASN A 424 26.46 42.33 19.44
CA ASN A 424 25.59 43.10 18.55
C ASN A 424 24.95 42.28 17.41
N GLN A 425 24.84 40.96 17.58
CA GLN A 425 24.15 40.09 16.64
C GLN A 425 22.64 40.38 16.64
N THR A 426 22.11 40.83 15.50
CA THR A 426 20.70 41.24 15.34
C THR A 426 19.79 40.18 14.73
N GLN A 427 20.34 39.01 14.39
CA GLN A 427 19.60 37.86 13.86
C GLN A 427 20.22 36.54 14.32
N VAL A 428 19.43 35.49 14.50
CA VAL A 428 19.88 34.14 14.85
C VAL A 428 19.32 33.15 13.83
N GLU A 429 20.19 32.32 13.23
CA GLU A 429 19.77 31.18 12.42
C GLU A 429 19.52 29.98 13.34
N ILE A 430 18.33 29.38 13.23
CA ILE A 430 17.94 28.16 13.92
C ILE A 430 18.00 27.02 12.89
N HIS A 431 18.94 26.09 13.08
CA HIS A 431 19.08 24.90 12.24
C HIS A 431 18.64 23.66 12.99
N ILE A 432 17.57 23.03 12.52
CA ILE A 432 16.89 21.91 13.17
C ILE A 432 17.40 20.60 12.58
N LEU A 433 17.72 19.67 13.48
CA LEU A 433 18.34 18.39 13.14
C LEU A 433 17.57 17.23 13.77
N GLN A 434 17.68 16.07 13.12
CA GLN A 434 17.19 14.80 13.62
C GLN A 434 18.30 13.74 13.52
N GLY A 435 18.59 13.08 14.65
CA GLY A 435 19.58 12.00 14.72
C GLY A 435 20.37 11.96 16.04
N GLU A 436 21.18 10.92 16.19
CA GLU A 436 21.88 10.58 17.44
C GLU A 436 23.37 10.97 17.45
N ARG A 437 23.85 11.62 16.39
CA ARG A 437 25.27 11.98 16.26
C ARG A 437 25.55 13.28 17.02
N PRO A 438 26.74 13.46 17.61
CA PRO A 438 27.05 14.68 18.36
C PRO A 438 27.28 15.91 17.45
N MET A 439 27.70 15.70 16.20
CA MET A 439 28.00 16.78 15.25
C MET A 439 26.82 17.01 14.31
N ALA A 440 26.44 18.28 14.07
CA ALA A 440 25.31 18.66 13.24
C ALA A 440 25.40 18.12 11.81
N LYS A 441 26.60 18.16 11.20
CA LYS A 441 26.83 17.65 9.84
C LYS A 441 26.56 16.15 9.64
N ASP A 442 26.54 15.38 10.73
CA ASP A 442 26.35 13.93 10.72
C ASP A 442 24.89 13.52 10.97
N ASN A 443 24.02 14.48 11.27
CA ASN A 443 22.58 14.28 11.47
C ASN A 443 21.77 14.76 10.25
N LYS A 444 20.50 14.37 10.19
CA LYS A 444 19.60 14.82 9.13
C LYS A 444 19.17 16.26 9.43
N SER A 445 19.50 17.19 8.53
CA SER A 445 18.93 18.55 8.55
C SER A 445 17.44 18.49 8.18
N LEU A 446 16.57 18.97 9.06
CA LEU A 446 15.13 19.08 8.81
C LEU A 446 14.75 20.45 8.23
N GLY A 447 15.49 21.50 8.58
CA GLY A 447 15.21 22.85 8.09
C GLY A 447 16.01 23.92 8.81
N ARG A 448 15.99 25.13 8.24
CA ARG A 448 16.61 26.33 8.81
C ARG A 448 15.67 27.50 8.71
N PHE A 449 15.68 28.38 9.71
CA PHE A 449 15.02 29.66 9.63
C PHE A 449 15.76 30.72 10.44
N ILE A 450 15.59 31.98 10.05
CA ILE A 450 16.25 33.12 10.69
C ILE A 450 15.22 33.88 11.53
N LEU A 451 15.51 34.04 12.82
CA LEU A 451 14.82 35.00 13.67
C LEU A 451 15.58 36.32 13.60
N ASP A 452 14.95 37.35 13.05
CA ASP A 452 15.54 38.67 12.84
C ASP A 452 15.06 39.71 13.86
N GLY A 453 15.66 40.90 13.81
CA GLY A 453 15.22 42.04 14.59
C GLY A 453 15.48 41.93 16.09
N ILE A 454 16.52 41.17 16.47
CA ILE A 454 17.05 41.10 17.83
C ILE A 454 17.79 42.42 18.14
N PRO A 455 17.52 43.08 19.27
CA PRO A 455 18.24 44.30 19.64
C PRO A 455 19.74 44.07 19.81
N PRO A 456 20.61 45.01 19.39
CA PRO A 456 22.05 44.91 19.65
C PRO A 456 22.34 44.82 21.16
N ALA A 457 23.00 43.73 21.56
CA ALA A 457 23.42 43.49 22.93
C ALA A 457 24.74 42.69 22.94
N PRO A 458 25.50 42.68 24.05
CA PRO A 458 26.63 41.77 24.21
C PRO A 458 26.22 40.31 23.99
N ARG A 459 27.13 39.48 23.48
CA ARG A 459 26.90 38.04 23.29
C ARG A 459 26.40 37.39 24.58
N GLY A 460 25.48 36.44 24.48
CA GLY A 460 24.93 35.75 25.65
C GLY A 460 23.83 36.50 26.40
N VAL A 461 23.51 37.75 26.03
CA VAL A 461 22.44 38.53 26.67
C VAL A 461 21.04 38.29 26.05
N PRO A 462 20.85 38.28 24.71
CA PRO A 462 19.54 38.01 24.13
C PRO A 462 19.00 36.64 24.55
N GLN A 463 17.70 36.56 24.86
CA GLN A 463 17.05 35.32 25.28
C GLN A 463 16.14 34.81 24.17
N ILE A 464 16.63 33.83 23.41
CA ILE A 464 15.92 33.23 22.28
C ILE A 464 15.33 31.90 22.74
N GLU A 465 14.05 31.89 23.05
CA GLU A 465 13.32 30.68 23.41
C GLU A 465 12.97 29.90 22.14
N VAL A 466 13.50 28.68 22.01
CA VAL A 466 13.19 27.77 20.91
C VAL A 466 12.31 26.65 21.44
N SER A 467 11.13 26.49 20.87
CA SER A 467 10.11 25.50 21.23
C SER A 467 9.94 24.47 20.12
N PHE A 468 9.96 23.21 20.51
CA PHE A 468 9.71 22.05 19.66
C PHE A 468 8.41 21.40 20.11
N ASP A 469 7.46 21.24 19.18
CA ASP A 469 6.18 20.58 19.40
C ASP A 469 6.05 19.40 18.44
N ILE A 470 5.82 18.20 18.98
CA ILE A 470 5.54 16.99 18.19
C ILE A 470 4.09 16.59 18.42
N ASP A 471 3.33 16.47 17.33
CA ASP A 471 1.92 16.08 17.40
C ASP A 471 1.73 14.54 17.48
N ALA A 472 0.48 14.10 17.53
CA ALA A 472 0.13 12.69 17.64
C ALA A 472 0.45 11.85 16.38
N SER A 473 0.83 12.48 15.27
CA SER A 473 1.32 11.84 14.04
C SER A 473 2.85 11.81 13.97
N GLY A 474 3.53 12.37 14.97
CA GLY A 474 4.98 12.49 15.00
C GLY A 474 5.52 13.63 14.13
N ILE A 475 4.69 14.60 13.74
CA ILE A 475 5.11 15.73 12.89
C ILE A 475 5.62 16.88 13.75
N LEU A 476 6.79 17.42 13.39
CA LEU A 476 7.48 18.48 14.14
C LEU A 476 7.01 19.89 13.72
N SER A 477 6.75 20.72 14.74
CA SER A 477 6.64 22.18 14.61
C SER A 477 7.71 22.84 15.48
N VAL A 478 8.44 23.82 14.93
CA VAL A 478 9.47 24.55 15.67
C VAL A 478 9.18 26.05 15.60
N ALA A 479 9.23 26.71 16.75
CA ALA A 479 9.13 28.16 16.84
C ALA A 479 10.27 28.72 17.67
N ALA A 480 10.80 29.87 17.29
CA ALA A 480 11.72 30.66 18.09
C ALA A 480 11.11 32.01 18.44
N LYS A 481 11.29 32.47 19.67
CA LYS A 481 10.79 33.74 20.17
C LYS A 481 11.88 34.47 20.95
N ASP A 482 12.13 35.73 20.59
CA ASP A 482 12.93 36.61 21.44
C ASP A 482 12.06 37.08 22.62
N LYS A 483 12.47 36.77 23.85
CA LYS A 483 11.71 37.12 25.05
C LYS A 483 11.71 38.62 25.34
N ALA A 484 12.68 39.39 24.82
CA ALA A 484 12.73 40.83 25.04
C ALA A 484 11.75 41.59 24.14
N THR A 485 11.74 41.28 22.84
CA THR A 485 10.87 41.98 21.87
C THR A 485 9.51 41.30 21.66
N GLY A 486 9.38 40.03 22.06
CA GLY A 486 8.20 39.22 21.76
C GLY A 486 8.10 38.77 20.30
N LYS A 487 9.04 39.17 19.43
CA LYS A 487 9.08 38.72 18.04
C LYS A 487 9.27 37.22 17.99
N SER A 488 8.52 36.57 17.11
CA SER A 488 8.58 35.13 16.89
C SER A 488 8.68 34.81 15.41
N GLN A 489 9.47 33.80 15.10
CA GLN A 489 9.53 33.18 13.80
C GLN A 489 9.51 31.67 14.00
N GLY A 490 8.90 30.93 13.10
CA GLY A 490 8.86 29.48 13.21
C GLY A 490 8.68 28.82 11.87
N ILE A 491 8.94 27.53 11.86
CA ILE A 491 8.63 26.67 10.74
C ILE A 491 7.86 25.47 11.26
N LYS A 492 6.73 25.17 10.61
CA LYS A 492 6.23 23.81 10.64
C LYS A 492 7.09 23.02 9.66
N ILE A 493 7.62 21.86 10.06
CA ILE A 493 8.37 21.02 9.12
C ILE A 493 7.36 20.31 8.22
N THR A 494 6.74 21.10 7.33
CA THR A 494 5.88 20.64 6.24
C THR A 494 6.55 20.82 4.89
N GLY A 495 7.64 21.61 4.82
CA GLY A 495 8.35 21.99 3.59
C GLY A 495 9.65 21.22 3.32
N SER A 496 10.03 20.27 4.17
CA SER A 496 11.25 19.46 4.01
C SER A 496 11.16 18.48 2.83
N THR A 497 9.95 18.23 2.31
CA THR A 497 9.68 17.30 1.22
C THR A 497 9.80 17.91 -0.17
N GLY A 498 10.05 19.24 -0.28
CA GLY A 498 10.20 19.95 -1.54
C GLY A 498 8.90 20.23 -2.32
N LEU A 499 7.73 19.86 -1.79
CA LEU A 499 6.40 20.18 -2.37
C LEU A 499 5.73 21.33 -1.62
N LYS A 500 5.30 22.36 -2.36
CA LYS A 500 4.52 23.48 -1.82
C LYS A 500 3.03 23.14 -1.78
N LYS A 501 2.27 23.84 -0.92
CA LYS A 501 0.80 23.67 -0.83
C LYS A 501 0.10 23.84 -2.18
N ASP A 502 0.46 24.87 -2.94
CA ASP A 502 -0.13 25.11 -4.27
C ASP A 502 0.17 23.97 -5.26
N GLU A 503 1.33 23.31 -5.12
CA GLU A 503 1.67 22.14 -5.94
C GLU A 503 0.86 20.92 -5.52
N ILE A 504 0.61 20.71 -4.22
CA ILE A 504 -0.25 19.64 -3.72
C ILE A 504 -1.68 19.82 -4.22
N GLU A 505 -2.25 21.03 -4.11
CA GLU A 505 -3.59 21.33 -4.63
C GLU A 505 -3.65 21.12 -6.14
N LYS A 506 -2.62 21.56 -6.89
CA LYS A 506 -2.54 21.29 -8.32
C LYS A 506 -2.47 19.80 -8.64
N MET A 507 -1.67 19.03 -7.89
CA MET A 507 -1.55 17.58 -8.06
C MET A 507 -2.87 16.88 -7.74
N LYS A 508 -3.58 17.33 -6.70
CA LYS A 508 -4.91 16.84 -6.33
C LYS A 508 -5.93 17.14 -7.44
N ASP A 509 -5.97 18.36 -7.97
CA ASP A 509 -6.83 18.72 -9.09
C ASP A 509 -6.54 17.89 -10.35
N GLU A 510 -5.25 17.64 -10.64
CA GLU A 510 -4.85 16.75 -11.73
C GLU A 510 -5.27 15.31 -11.46
N ALA A 511 -5.14 14.84 -10.23
CA ALA A 511 -5.54 13.50 -9.80
C ALA A 511 -7.05 13.30 -9.91
N ASP A 512 -7.86 14.30 -9.52
CA ASP A 512 -9.32 14.29 -9.62
C ASP A 512 -9.79 14.32 -11.09
N LYS A 513 -9.23 15.21 -11.92
CA LYS A 513 -9.52 15.25 -13.37
C LYS A 513 -9.18 13.95 -14.07
N ASN A 514 -8.11 13.29 -13.65
CA ASN A 514 -7.75 12.02 -14.24
C ASN A 514 -8.65 10.89 -13.73
N ALA A 515 -9.09 10.91 -12.47
CA ALA A 515 -10.07 9.96 -11.96
C ALA A 515 -11.41 10.04 -12.72
N GLU A 516 -11.84 11.25 -13.10
CA GLU A 516 -13.01 11.44 -13.97
C GLU A 516 -12.80 10.80 -15.35
N LYS A 517 -11.64 10.99 -15.98
CA LYS A 517 -11.32 10.34 -17.27
C LYS A 517 -11.24 8.82 -17.17
N ASP A 518 -10.65 8.31 -16.09
CA ASP A 518 -10.55 6.88 -15.84
C ASP A 518 -11.96 6.27 -15.68
N LYS A 519 -12.88 7.00 -15.04
CA LYS A 519 -14.30 6.64 -14.94
C LYS A 519 -15.00 6.65 -16.30
N GLU A 520 -14.81 7.69 -17.11
CA GLU A 520 -15.39 7.77 -18.46
C GLU A 520 -14.95 6.60 -19.35
N GLU A 521 -13.66 6.25 -19.34
CA GLU A 521 -13.16 5.12 -20.12
C GLU A 521 -13.68 3.78 -19.56
N LYS A 522 -13.82 3.65 -18.24
CA LYS A 522 -14.46 2.48 -17.61
C LYS A 522 -15.92 2.35 -18.06
N ASP A 523 -16.73 3.41 -17.95
CA ASP A 523 -18.15 3.40 -18.32
C ASP A 523 -18.31 3.01 -19.79
N LYS A 524 -17.45 3.52 -20.67
CA LYS A 524 -17.39 3.13 -22.08
C LYS A 524 -17.05 1.65 -22.30
N ILE A 525 -16.11 1.09 -21.54
CA ILE A 525 -15.79 -0.35 -21.59
C ILE A 525 -16.96 -1.19 -21.08
N GLU A 526 -17.63 -0.78 -20.01
CA GLU A 526 -18.81 -1.46 -19.48
C GLU A 526 -19.96 -1.47 -20.49
N THR A 527 -20.19 -0.35 -21.17
CA THR A 527 -21.18 -0.26 -22.25
C THR A 527 -20.86 -1.21 -23.40
N LYS A 528 -19.58 -1.35 -23.79
CA LYS A 528 -19.16 -2.37 -24.76
C LYS A 528 -19.41 -3.80 -24.25
N ASN A 529 -19.03 -4.10 -23.02
CA ASN A 529 -19.23 -5.44 -22.45
C ASN A 529 -20.73 -5.81 -22.36
N LYS A 530 -21.60 -4.84 -22.02
CA LYS A 530 -23.06 -5.03 -22.03
C LYS A 530 -23.57 -5.33 -23.44
N ALA A 531 -23.08 -4.61 -24.44
CA ALA A 531 -23.42 -4.83 -25.83
C ALA A 531 -22.95 -6.21 -26.33
N ASP A 532 -21.71 -6.61 -26.03
CA ASP A 532 -21.17 -7.94 -26.38
C ASP A 532 -21.98 -9.07 -25.72
N ASN A 533 -22.34 -8.91 -24.45
CA ASN A 533 -23.19 -9.88 -23.76
C ASN A 533 -24.59 -9.94 -24.38
N MET A 534 -25.19 -8.80 -24.74
CA MET A 534 -26.50 -8.77 -25.40
C MET A 534 -26.46 -9.45 -26.77
N ILE A 535 -25.39 -9.22 -27.55
CA ILE A 535 -25.15 -9.93 -28.81
C ILE A 535 -25.12 -11.44 -28.56
N TYR A 536 -24.34 -11.90 -27.59
CA TYR A 536 -24.22 -13.32 -27.27
C TYR A 536 -25.56 -13.93 -26.85
N VAL A 537 -26.32 -13.26 -25.96
CA VAL A 537 -27.65 -13.70 -25.53
C VAL A 537 -28.60 -13.77 -26.73
N ALA A 538 -28.59 -12.76 -27.60
CA ALA A 538 -29.44 -12.74 -28.79
C ALA A 538 -29.11 -13.87 -29.77
N GLU A 539 -27.82 -14.13 -30.04
CA GLU A 539 -27.37 -15.24 -30.88
C GLU A 539 -27.76 -16.60 -30.29
N LYS A 540 -27.61 -16.77 -28.98
CA LYS A 540 -28.01 -17.99 -28.27
C LYS A 540 -29.52 -18.21 -28.33
N SER A 541 -30.32 -17.18 -28.04
CA SER A 541 -31.78 -17.25 -28.10
C SER A 541 -32.30 -17.57 -29.51
N LEU A 542 -31.68 -17.01 -30.55
CA LEU A 542 -32.02 -17.37 -31.93
C LEU A 542 -31.71 -18.83 -32.25
N LYS A 543 -30.59 -19.34 -31.75
CA LYS A 543 -30.19 -20.75 -31.93
C LYS A 543 -31.14 -21.71 -31.20
N GLU A 544 -31.55 -21.37 -29.96
CA GLU A 544 -32.46 -22.19 -29.15
C GLU A 544 -33.90 -22.14 -29.65
N ALA A 545 -34.34 -21.00 -30.17
CA ALA A 545 -35.66 -20.85 -30.76
C ALA A 545 -35.84 -21.64 -32.07
N GLY A 546 -34.76 -21.87 -32.84
CA GLY A 546 -34.80 -22.67 -34.07
C GLY A 546 -35.89 -22.20 -35.04
N ASP A 547 -36.74 -23.12 -35.46
CA ASP A 547 -37.87 -22.86 -36.39
C ASP A 547 -39.15 -22.36 -35.68
N LYS A 548 -39.14 -22.23 -34.35
CA LYS A 548 -40.32 -21.81 -33.57
C LYS A 548 -40.59 -20.30 -33.67
N VAL A 549 -39.61 -19.53 -34.14
CA VAL A 549 -39.73 -18.08 -34.33
C VAL A 549 -39.99 -17.76 -35.80
N LYS A 550 -40.92 -16.83 -36.05
CA LYS A 550 -41.24 -16.35 -37.40
C LYS A 550 -40.00 -15.81 -38.09
N LYS A 551 -39.85 -16.12 -39.39
CA LYS A 551 -38.73 -15.69 -40.23
C LYS A 551 -38.46 -14.18 -40.16
N ASP A 552 -39.52 -13.36 -40.17
CA ASP A 552 -39.41 -11.90 -40.09
C ASP A 552 -38.78 -11.40 -38.77
N ILE A 553 -39.08 -12.08 -37.65
CA ILE A 553 -38.50 -11.75 -36.34
C ILE A 553 -37.03 -12.18 -36.30
N LYS A 554 -36.72 -13.35 -36.86
CA LYS A 554 -35.35 -13.86 -36.96
C LYS A 554 -34.45 -12.93 -37.77
N GLU A 555 -34.89 -12.52 -38.96
CA GLU A 555 -34.15 -11.58 -39.83
C GLU A 555 -33.97 -10.21 -39.17
N SER A 556 -35.00 -9.72 -38.46
CA SER A 556 -34.94 -8.46 -37.70
C SER A 556 -33.84 -8.48 -36.62
N ILE A 557 -33.76 -9.57 -35.85
CA ILE A 557 -32.77 -9.71 -34.77
C ILE A 557 -31.36 -9.92 -35.33
N GLU A 558 -31.19 -10.74 -36.37
CA GLU A 558 -29.90 -10.91 -37.05
C GLU A 558 -29.36 -9.58 -37.59
N LYS A 559 -30.23 -8.74 -38.15
CA LYS A 559 -29.87 -7.39 -38.62
C LYS A 559 -29.44 -6.49 -37.46
N LYS A 560 -30.15 -6.52 -36.33
CA LYS A 560 -29.80 -5.73 -35.13
C LYS A 560 -28.50 -6.21 -34.48
N ILE A 561 -28.26 -7.52 -34.41
CA ILE A 561 -26.97 -8.11 -33.96
C ILE A 561 -25.82 -7.58 -34.82
N LYS A 562 -25.95 -7.67 -36.16
CA LYS A 562 -24.93 -7.15 -37.07
C LYS A 562 -24.72 -5.65 -36.88
N GLY A 563 -25.80 -4.88 -36.78
CA GLY A 563 -25.75 -3.43 -36.58
C GLY A 563 -25.06 -3.01 -35.27
N LEU A 564 -25.18 -3.81 -34.21
CA LEU A 564 -24.50 -3.59 -32.93
C LEU A 564 -23.01 -4.01 -33.01
N LYS A 565 -22.71 -5.17 -33.61
CA LYS A 565 -21.33 -5.64 -33.87
C LYS A 565 -20.51 -4.63 -34.68
N ASP A 566 -21.12 -3.98 -35.67
CA ASP A 566 -20.42 -3.02 -36.53
C ASP A 566 -20.00 -1.75 -35.78
N ILE A 567 -20.72 -1.36 -34.72
CA ILE A 567 -20.46 -0.13 -33.97
C ILE A 567 -19.73 -0.34 -32.65
N ILE A 568 -19.74 -1.53 -32.05
CA ILE A 568 -19.18 -1.78 -30.71
C ILE A 568 -17.69 -1.38 -30.58
N GLY A 569 -16.94 -1.46 -31.67
CA GLY A 569 -15.53 -1.07 -31.73
C GLY A 569 -15.26 0.39 -32.12
N LYS A 570 -16.27 1.14 -32.57
CA LYS A 570 -16.10 2.43 -33.27
C LYS A 570 -17.07 3.55 -32.85
N GLY A 571 -18.25 3.20 -32.36
CA GLY A 571 -19.31 4.15 -31.98
C GLY A 571 -19.11 4.78 -30.62
N THR A 572 -19.88 5.82 -30.34
CA THR A 572 -19.93 6.47 -29.02
C THR A 572 -20.67 5.58 -28.00
N SER A 573 -20.49 5.83 -26.70
CA SER A 573 -21.21 5.07 -25.66
C SER A 573 -22.73 5.18 -25.83
N GLU A 574 -23.24 6.35 -26.20
CA GLU A 574 -24.66 6.61 -26.46
C GLU A 574 -25.19 5.77 -27.64
N GLU A 575 -24.47 5.76 -28.78
CA GLU A 575 -24.85 4.95 -29.94
C GLU A 575 -24.86 3.44 -29.63
N ILE A 576 -23.90 2.98 -28.83
CA ILE A 576 -23.82 1.57 -28.41
C ILE A 576 -24.98 1.23 -27.46
N GLU A 577 -25.30 2.10 -26.51
CA GLU A 577 -26.43 1.91 -25.59
C GLU A 577 -27.77 1.87 -26.32
N ASP A 578 -28.01 2.80 -27.24
CA ASP A 578 -29.24 2.85 -28.02
C ASP A 578 -29.44 1.56 -28.83
N LYS A 579 -28.40 1.12 -29.56
CA LYS A 579 -28.49 -0.14 -30.32
C LYS A 579 -28.58 -1.39 -29.44
N THR A 580 -27.97 -1.35 -28.25
CA THR A 580 -28.09 -2.44 -27.26
C THR A 580 -29.53 -2.55 -26.78
N LYS A 581 -30.18 -1.40 -26.50
CA LYS A 581 -31.59 -1.32 -26.14
C LYS A 581 -32.49 -1.78 -27.28
N ASP A 582 -32.25 -1.32 -28.50
CA ASP A 582 -32.99 -1.76 -29.69
C ASP A 582 -32.94 -3.27 -29.90
N LEU A 583 -31.77 -3.88 -29.69
CA LEU A 583 -31.59 -5.33 -29.78
C LEU A 583 -32.33 -6.04 -28.64
N SER A 584 -32.22 -5.53 -27.41
CA SER A 584 -32.94 -6.05 -26.25
C SER A 584 -34.45 -6.05 -26.46
N ASP A 585 -35.01 -4.93 -26.93
CA ASP A 585 -36.46 -4.77 -27.18
C ASP A 585 -36.95 -5.71 -28.28
N GLU A 586 -36.14 -5.95 -29.31
CA GLU A 586 -36.47 -6.94 -30.34
C GLU A 586 -36.42 -8.37 -29.81
N LEU A 587 -35.45 -8.66 -28.93
CA LEU A 587 -35.27 -9.97 -28.34
C LEU A 587 -36.47 -10.38 -27.46
N MET A 588 -37.12 -9.42 -26.80
CA MET A 588 -38.35 -9.67 -26.04
C MET A 588 -39.48 -10.28 -26.89
N LYS A 589 -39.50 -10.01 -28.21
CA LYS A 589 -40.49 -10.59 -29.13
C LYS A 589 -40.31 -12.11 -29.31
N ILE A 590 -39.09 -12.64 -29.15
CA ILE A 590 -38.86 -14.10 -29.10
C ILE A 590 -39.54 -14.69 -27.87
N GLY A 591 -39.34 -14.07 -26.70
CA GLY A 591 -39.97 -14.50 -25.45
C GLY A 591 -41.49 -14.53 -25.55
N GLN A 592 -42.09 -13.48 -26.12
CA GLN A 592 -43.53 -13.41 -26.36
C GLN A 592 -44.01 -14.50 -27.33
N ALA A 593 -43.28 -14.78 -28.41
CA ALA A 593 -43.63 -15.82 -29.38
C ALA A 593 -43.57 -17.24 -28.78
N MET A 594 -42.57 -17.52 -27.93
CA MET A 594 -42.37 -18.81 -27.25
C MET A 594 -43.43 -19.07 -26.17
N TYR A 595 -43.79 -18.06 -25.36
CA TYR A 595 -44.85 -18.19 -24.34
C TYR A 595 -46.26 -18.30 -24.94
N SER A 596 -46.51 -17.64 -26.07
CA SER A 596 -47.79 -17.72 -26.80
C SER A 596 -48.04 -19.09 -27.45
N GLN A 597 -46.98 -19.88 -27.67
CA GLN A 597 -47.11 -21.27 -28.14
C GLN A 597 -47.39 -22.25 -26.99
N ASN A 598 -46.77 -22.08 -25.82
CA ASN A 598 -47.04 -22.94 -24.65
C ASN A 598 -48.46 -22.79 -24.08
N THR A 599 -49.08 -21.62 -24.20
CA THR A 599 -50.50 -21.44 -23.81
C THR A 599 -51.47 -22.07 -24.81
N LYS A 600 -51.06 -22.29 -26.06
CA LYS A 600 -51.87 -23.03 -27.05
C LYS A 600 -51.84 -24.53 -26.82
N ASP A 601 -50.70 -25.10 -26.40
CA ASP A 601 -50.58 -26.54 -26.10
C ASP A 601 -51.24 -26.98 -24.78
N GLN A 602 -51.51 -26.06 -23.83
CA GLN A 602 -52.35 -26.36 -22.64
C GLN A 602 -53.86 -26.18 -22.88
N SER A 603 -54.27 -25.47 -23.95
CA SER A 603 -55.68 -25.27 -24.29
C SER A 603 -56.26 -26.33 -25.24
N SER A 604 -55.41 -27.19 -25.83
CA SER A 604 -55.80 -28.28 -26.72
C SER A 604 -56.02 -29.62 -26.01
N ASN A 605 -55.67 -29.75 -24.73
CA ASN A 605 -55.88 -30.97 -23.94
C ASN A 605 -57.12 -30.96 -23.04
N VAL A 606 -57.93 -29.90 -23.05
CA VAL A 606 -59.16 -29.78 -22.24
C VAL A 606 -60.43 -30.09 -23.05
N LYS A 607 -60.35 -30.20 -24.39
CA LYS A 607 -61.49 -30.57 -25.25
C LYS A 607 -61.59 -32.07 -25.57
N SER A 608 -60.63 -32.89 -25.13
CA SER A 608 -60.60 -34.34 -25.38
C SER A 608 -61.11 -35.18 -24.20
N GLU A 609 -61.20 -34.63 -22.99
CA GLU A 609 -61.62 -35.38 -21.79
C GLU A 609 -63.12 -35.22 -21.43
N GLU A 610 -63.88 -34.39 -22.14
CA GLU A 610 -65.33 -34.22 -21.91
C GLU A 610 -66.21 -35.26 -22.63
N GLU A 611 -65.64 -36.07 -23.54
CA GLU A 611 -66.34 -37.21 -24.17
C GLU A 611 -66.04 -38.58 -23.52
N GLU A 612 -65.01 -38.72 -22.66
CA GLU A 612 -64.67 -40.00 -22.01
C GLU A 612 -65.10 -40.14 -20.54
N ARG A 613 -65.52 -39.06 -19.86
CA ARG A 613 -65.96 -39.12 -18.44
C ARG A 613 -67.45 -39.39 -18.20
N LYS A 614 -68.22 -39.74 -19.25
CA LYS A 614 -69.61 -40.19 -19.09
C LYS A 614 -69.78 -41.68 -18.75
N ASN A 615 -68.69 -42.46 -18.65
CA ASN A 615 -68.82 -43.92 -18.56
C ASN A 615 -68.18 -44.62 -17.36
N ASN A 616 -67.72 -43.92 -16.30
CA ASN A 616 -67.33 -44.61 -15.06
C ASN A 616 -67.64 -43.76 -13.82
N LYS A 617 -68.87 -43.90 -13.32
CA LYS A 617 -69.26 -43.59 -11.94
C LYS A 617 -69.65 -44.90 -11.26
N THR A 618 -68.80 -45.39 -10.37
CA THR A 618 -69.22 -46.03 -9.11
C THR A 618 -68.03 -46.14 -8.14
N ASP A 619 -68.17 -45.38 -7.05
CA ASP A 619 -67.89 -45.72 -5.65
C ASP A 619 -66.46 -45.85 -5.06
N GLU A 620 -66.20 -44.86 -4.19
CA GLU A 620 -65.77 -44.95 -2.78
C GLU A 620 -64.28 -44.96 -2.36
N LYS A 621 -63.81 -43.74 -2.06
CA LYS A 621 -63.46 -43.17 -0.72
C LYS A 621 -62.30 -43.70 0.15
N LYS A 622 -61.58 -42.69 0.70
CA LYS A 622 -60.69 -42.59 1.88
C LYS A 622 -59.21 -42.87 1.65
N ASP A 623 -58.25 -42.17 2.26
CA ASP A 623 -58.22 -41.01 3.16
C ASP A 623 -56.84 -40.31 2.98
N VAL A 624 -56.76 -39.07 3.44
CA VAL A 624 -55.64 -38.11 3.38
C VAL A 624 -54.59 -38.43 4.47
N GLU A 625 -53.29 -38.20 4.23
CA GLU A 625 -52.38 -37.54 5.20
C GLU A 625 -50.95 -37.28 4.69
N GLU A 626 -50.31 -36.33 5.38
CA GLU A 626 -48.90 -35.90 5.37
C GLU A 626 -48.46 -34.95 4.24
N GLY A 627 -47.71 -33.87 4.50
CA GLY A 627 -47.03 -33.45 5.71
C GLY A 627 -46.10 -32.29 5.34
N GLU A 628 -46.09 -31.29 6.20
CA GLU A 628 -45.33 -30.05 6.12
C GLU A 628 -43.81 -30.32 6.22
N VAL A 629 -42.99 -29.78 5.31
CA VAL A 629 -41.55 -29.64 5.53
C VAL A 629 -41.11 -28.23 5.14
N VAL A 630 -40.54 -27.57 6.14
CA VAL A 630 -39.91 -26.27 6.15
C VAL A 630 -38.60 -26.28 5.36
N ASN A 631 -38.46 -25.35 4.40
CA ASN A 631 -37.39 -24.34 4.34
C ASN A 631 -37.64 -23.35 3.22
#